data_AF-A0A0R1UDP6-F1
#
_entry.id   AF-A0A0R1UDP6-F1
#
_cell.length_a   1.000
_cell.length_b   1.000
_cell.length_c   1.000
_cell.angle_alpha   90.00
_cell.angle_beta   90.00
_cell.angle_gamma   90.00
#
_symmetry.space_group_name_H-M   'P 1'
#
loop_
_entity.id
_entity.type
_entity.pdbx_description
1 polymer ?
#
loop_
_entity_poly.entity_id
_entity_poly.type
_entity_poly.pdbx_seq_one_letter_code
_entity_poly.pdbx_strand_id
1 'polypeptide(L)'
;MQDKILEKKEQDQLKYNQHQLEEYADYLEKSEDDLRAFRHDYKNILNSLKVSAQEGDVQDVVQKLDKYTETNLNSEALLKYKDVNHVHVRSIKSIFITKMAEMYNLNIPYNFECRNDIKKLPSEIDELDLVRIIGITLDNAIEESKSLIAKENEVSAAEIQMMVYSNGTDDFEYEIRNKVIDREISTQEIQKRGFTTKKNHKGLGLANIKELETKYPDLSISYMLEDDWFDFYMAIDTEEDESE
;
A
#
# COMPACT_ATOMS: atom_id res chain seq x y z
N MET A 1 -16.84 -17.57 -30.67
CA MET A 1 -16.01 -16.33 -30.68
C MET A 1 -15.91 -15.73 -29.28
N GLN A 2 -17.01 -15.68 -28.53
CA GLN A 2 -17.00 -15.34 -27.09
C GLN A 2 -16.13 -16.27 -26.24
N ASP A 3 -16.19 -17.59 -26.43
CA ASP A 3 -15.38 -18.54 -25.63
C ASP A 3 -13.87 -18.33 -25.79
N LYS A 4 -13.40 -18.08 -27.03
CA LYS A 4 -11.99 -17.75 -27.29
C LYS A 4 -11.55 -16.41 -26.69
N ILE A 5 -12.47 -15.47 -26.49
CA ILE A 5 -12.20 -14.18 -25.85
C ILE A 5 -12.14 -14.36 -24.33
N LEU A 6 -13.00 -15.22 -23.78
CA LEU A 6 -13.02 -15.57 -22.36
C LEU A 6 -11.75 -16.34 -21.96
N GLU A 7 -11.38 -17.39 -22.70
CA GLU A 7 -10.13 -18.14 -22.48
C GLU A 7 -8.91 -17.22 -22.55
N LYS A 8 -8.90 -16.27 -23.48
CA LYS A 8 -7.79 -15.32 -23.61
C LYS A 8 -7.72 -14.36 -22.42
N LYS A 9 -8.86 -13.85 -21.94
CA LYS A 9 -8.93 -13.03 -20.71
C LYS A 9 -8.45 -13.82 -19.49
N GLU A 10 -8.84 -15.08 -19.36
CA GLU A 10 -8.40 -15.95 -18.27
C GLU A 10 -6.89 -16.21 -18.34
N GLN A 11 -6.33 -16.45 -19.52
CA GLN A 11 -4.89 -16.58 -19.71
C GLN A 11 -4.12 -15.30 -19.39
N ASP A 12 -4.61 -14.14 -19.83
CA ASP A 12 -3.99 -12.86 -19.55
C ASP A 12 -4.04 -12.56 -18.04
N GLN A 13 -5.15 -12.89 -17.37
CA GLN A 13 -5.30 -12.80 -15.92
C GLN A 13 -4.33 -13.74 -15.19
N LEU A 14 -4.20 -14.99 -15.65
CA LEU A 14 -3.30 -15.96 -15.03
C LEU A 14 -1.84 -15.53 -15.14
N LYS A 15 -1.44 -14.99 -16.30
CA LYS A 15 -0.09 -14.43 -16.49
C LYS A 15 0.17 -13.23 -15.60
N TYR A 16 -0.80 -12.34 -15.49
CA TYR A 16 -0.71 -11.21 -14.57
C TYR A 16 -0.54 -11.70 -13.13
N ASN A 17 -1.33 -12.67 -12.69
CA ASN A 17 -1.24 -13.25 -11.35
C ASN A 17 0.13 -13.92 -11.11
N GLN A 18 0.66 -14.66 -12.08
CA GLN A 18 1.99 -15.28 -11.99
C GLN A 18 3.09 -14.23 -11.84
N HIS A 19 3.03 -13.16 -12.62
CA HIS A 19 4.00 -12.07 -12.53
C HIS A 19 3.97 -11.40 -11.15
N GLN A 20 2.78 -11.16 -10.58
CA GLN A 20 2.65 -10.62 -9.22
C GLN A 20 3.21 -11.58 -8.15
N LEU A 21 3.05 -12.88 -8.33
CA LEU A 21 3.62 -13.90 -7.44
C LEU A 21 5.14 -13.94 -7.50
N GLU A 22 5.73 -13.79 -8.69
CA GLU A 22 7.18 -13.72 -8.89
C GLU A 22 7.76 -12.46 -8.25
N GLU A 23 7.16 -11.28 -8.49
CA GLU A 23 7.58 -10.03 -7.85
C GLU A 23 7.50 -10.10 -6.32
N TYR A 24 6.48 -10.77 -5.78
CA TYR A 24 6.34 -10.98 -4.35
C TYR A 24 7.38 -11.96 -3.78
N ALA A 25 7.71 -13.02 -4.52
CA ALA A 25 8.75 -13.97 -4.12
C ALA A 25 10.13 -13.31 -4.11
N ASP A 26 10.47 -12.55 -5.15
CA ASP A 26 11.71 -11.78 -5.24
C ASP A 26 11.82 -10.76 -4.10
N TYR A 27 10.69 -10.11 -3.77
CA TYR A 27 10.62 -9.22 -2.63
C TYR A 27 10.89 -9.95 -1.30
N LEU A 28 10.27 -11.11 -1.07
CA LEU A 28 10.49 -11.88 0.16
C LEU A 28 11.95 -12.31 0.30
N GLU A 29 12.58 -12.75 -0.79
CA GLU A 29 13.99 -13.14 -0.80
C GLU A 29 14.90 -11.94 -0.43
N LYS A 30 14.66 -10.78 -1.07
CA LYS A 30 15.40 -9.56 -0.75
C LYS A 30 15.18 -9.09 0.69
N SER A 31 13.94 -9.19 1.18
CA SER A 31 13.60 -8.83 2.56
C SER A 31 14.28 -9.74 3.59
N GLU A 32 14.39 -11.04 3.32
CA GLU A 32 15.14 -11.99 4.16
C GLU A 32 16.65 -11.72 4.13
N ASP A 33 17.21 -11.33 2.98
CA ASP A 33 18.62 -10.91 2.87
C ASP A 33 18.89 -9.63 3.67
N ASP A 34 18.02 -8.62 3.54
CA ASP A 34 18.10 -7.36 4.30
C ASP A 34 17.99 -7.64 5.80
N LEU A 35 17.09 -8.53 6.22
CA LEU A 35 16.90 -8.90 7.62
C LEU A 35 18.07 -9.72 8.18
N ARG A 36 18.69 -10.58 7.38
CA ARG A 36 19.92 -11.29 7.74
C ARG A 36 21.10 -10.33 7.90
N ALA A 37 21.26 -9.39 6.98
CA ALA A 37 22.27 -8.34 7.06
C ALA A 37 22.08 -7.49 8.33
N PHE A 38 20.84 -7.04 8.58
CA PHE A 38 20.49 -6.29 9.78
C PHE A 38 20.83 -7.06 11.07
N ARG A 39 20.42 -8.32 11.19
CA ARG A 39 20.73 -9.17 12.36
C ARG A 39 22.24 -9.33 12.59
N HIS A 40 23.00 -9.53 11.52
CA HIS A 40 24.45 -9.69 11.58
C HIS A 40 25.12 -8.41 12.12
N ASP A 41 24.74 -7.27 11.57
CA ASP A 41 25.31 -5.98 11.95
C ASP A 41 24.95 -5.64 13.39
N TYR A 42 23.69 -5.84 13.79
CA TYR A 42 23.23 -5.64 15.16
C TYR A 42 23.99 -6.52 16.17
N LYS A 43 24.22 -7.79 15.84
CA LYS A 43 25.00 -8.70 16.68
C LYS A 43 26.45 -8.23 16.86
N ASN A 44 27.09 -7.75 15.79
CA ASN A 44 28.47 -7.27 15.86
C ASN A 44 28.60 -6.02 16.73
N ILE A 45 27.59 -5.15 16.71
CA ILE A 45 27.56 -3.95 17.54
C ILE A 45 27.33 -4.29 19.00
N LEU A 46 26.36 -5.15 19.32
CA LEU A 46 26.14 -5.60 20.69
C LEU A 46 27.39 -6.27 21.27
N ASN A 47 28.13 -7.03 20.46
CA ASN A 47 29.42 -7.60 20.87
C ASN A 47 30.48 -6.53 21.09
N SER A 48 30.59 -5.53 20.21
CA SER A 48 31.52 -4.41 20.34
C SER A 48 31.23 -3.58 21.61
N LEU A 49 29.96 -3.25 21.87
CA LEU A 49 29.52 -2.57 23.08
C LEU A 49 29.80 -3.39 24.33
N LYS A 50 29.59 -4.70 24.28
CA LYS A 50 29.89 -5.62 25.39
C LYS A 50 31.38 -5.62 25.72
N VAL A 51 32.26 -5.64 24.71
CA VAL A 51 33.73 -5.57 24.92
C VAL A 51 34.11 -4.26 25.58
N SER A 52 33.67 -3.11 25.04
CA SER A 52 33.96 -1.79 25.62
C SER A 52 33.44 -1.65 27.05
N ALA A 53 32.25 -2.17 27.33
CA ALA A 53 31.67 -2.18 28.67
C ALA A 53 32.48 -3.07 29.65
N GLN A 54 32.99 -4.21 29.19
CA GLN A 54 33.85 -5.09 29.99
C GLN A 54 35.21 -4.47 30.29
N GLU A 55 35.72 -3.63 29.39
CA GLU A 55 36.97 -2.88 29.55
C GLU A 55 36.81 -1.61 30.41
N GLY A 56 35.58 -1.25 30.77
CA GLY A 56 35.26 -0.07 31.57
C GLY A 56 35.30 1.25 30.79
N ASP A 57 35.38 1.19 29.45
CA ASP A 57 35.43 2.37 28.59
C ASP A 57 34.02 2.86 28.25
N VAL A 58 33.45 3.63 29.18
CA VAL A 58 32.11 4.21 29.04
C VAL A 58 32.03 5.23 27.89
N GLN A 59 33.13 5.93 27.57
CA GLN A 59 33.15 6.91 26.48
C GLN A 59 33.04 6.23 25.12
N ASP A 60 33.77 5.13 24.91
CA ASP A 60 33.69 4.35 23.68
C ASP A 60 32.31 3.70 23.50
N VAL A 61 31.66 3.26 24.58
CA VAL A 61 30.26 2.80 24.55
C VAL A 61 29.32 3.90 24.06
N VAL A 62 29.43 5.11 24.61
CA VAL A 62 28.58 6.25 24.22
C VAL A 62 28.82 6.64 22.76
N GLN A 63 30.07 6.76 22.33
CA GLN A 63 30.39 7.09 20.93
C GLN A 63 29.88 6.04 19.93
N LYS A 64 29.98 4.75 20.28
CA LYS A 64 29.47 3.67 19.44
C LYS A 64 27.94 3.67 19.36
N LEU A 65 27.25 4.04 20.45
CA LEU A 65 25.81 4.24 20.44
C LEU A 65 25.42 5.42 19.56
N ASP A 66 25.99 6.61 19.78
CA ASP A 66 25.68 7.84 19.04
C ASP A 66 25.86 7.63 17.52
N LYS A 67 27.02 7.09 17.13
CA LYS A 67 27.32 6.79 15.73
C LYS A 67 26.30 5.85 15.10
N TYR A 68 25.81 4.85 15.84
CA TYR A 68 24.87 3.87 15.30
C TYR A 68 23.45 4.44 15.22
N THR A 69 23.03 5.22 16.21
CA THR A 69 21.74 5.93 16.17
C THR A 69 21.69 6.96 15.05
N GLU A 70 22.81 7.60 14.69
CA GLU A 70 22.86 8.55 13.58
C GLU A 70 22.89 7.90 12.19
N THR A 71 23.44 6.68 12.06
CA THR A 71 23.72 6.06 10.74
C THR A 71 22.82 4.88 10.37
N ASN A 72 22.28 4.16 11.34
CA ASN A 72 21.57 2.89 11.11
C ASN A 72 20.14 2.85 11.65
N LEU A 73 19.73 3.81 12.48
CA LEU A 73 18.32 4.18 12.62
C LEU A 73 17.93 5.10 11.47
N ASN A 74 18.24 4.70 10.24
CA ASN A 74 17.73 5.39 9.08
C ASN A 74 16.23 5.07 9.04
N SER A 75 15.44 5.97 9.63
CA SER A 75 14.01 5.84 9.88
C SER A 75 13.24 5.45 8.63
N GLU A 76 13.74 5.79 7.44
CA GLU A 76 13.11 5.48 6.15
C GLU A 76 12.99 3.97 5.87
N ALA A 77 14.00 3.16 6.20
CA ALA A 77 13.93 1.71 5.95
C ALA A 77 12.98 1.00 6.94
N LEU A 78 12.91 1.48 8.18
CA LEU A 78 11.96 1.02 9.19
C LEU A 78 10.53 1.48 8.88
N LEU A 79 10.37 2.63 8.22
CA LEU A 79 9.07 3.15 7.77
C LEU A 79 8.57 2.49 6.48
N LYS A 80 9.46 1.91 5.67
CA LYS A 80 9.14 1.30 4.37
C LYS A 80 7.99 0.28 4.44
N TYR A 81 7.87 -0.44 5.54
CA TYR A 81 6.80 -1.44 5.74
C TYR A 81 6.12 -1.26 7.10
N LYS A 82 6.07 -0.02 7.59
CA LYS A 82 5.39 0.29 8.84
C LYS A 82 3.96 -0.26 8.80
N ASP A 83 3.54 -0.86 9.92
CA ASP A 83 2.21 -1.43 10.20
C ASP A 83 1.71 -2.56 9.27
N VAL A 84 2.41 -2.90 8.18
CA VAL A 84 2.01 -4.00 7.29
C VAL A 84 2.06 -5.39 7.98
N ASN A 85 2.77 -5.50 9.09
CA ASN A 85 2.79 -6.68 9.94
C ASN A 85 1.40 -7.02 10.52
N HIS A 86 0.49 -6.04 10.62
CA HIS A 86 -0.88 -6.24 11.09
C HIS A 86 -1.83 -6.78 10.01
N VAL A 87 -1.44 -6.73 8.73
CA VAL A 87 -2.21 -7.37 7.65
C VAL A 87 -1.78 -8.84 7.53
N HIS A 88 -2.64 -9.78 7.93
CA HIS A 88 -2.33 -11.23 7.88
C HIS A 88 -2.93 -11.94 6.67
N VAL A 89 -3.96 -11.35 6.05
CA VAL A 89 -4.53 -11.82 4.79
C VAL A 89 -3.47 -11.66 3.68
N ARG A 90 -3.00 -12.79 3.14
CA ARG A 90 -1.78 -12.83 2.30
C ARG A 90 -1.91 -12.00 1.03
N SER A 91 -3.05 -12.05 0.35
CA SER A 91 -3.30 -11.32 -0.88
C SER A 91 -3.29 -9.81 -0.68
N ILE A 92 -3.99 -9.32 0.36
CA ILE A 92 -4.03 -7.91 0.76
C ILE A 92 -2.63 -7.44 1.19
N LYS A 93 -1.94 -8.26 2.00
CA LYS A 93 -0.55 -7.97 2.41
C LYS A 93 0.37 -7.85 1.20
N SER A 94 0.22 -8.75 0.22
CA SER A 94 1.04 -8.78 -0.99
C SER A 94 0.88 -7.51 -1.81
N ILE A 95 -0.34 -7.05 -2.07
CA ILE A 95 -0.56 -5.85 -2.89
C ILE A 95 0.01 -4.59 -2.21
N PHE A 96 -0.16 -4.44 -0.89
CA PHE A 96 0.44 -3.32 -0.15
C PHE A 96 1.96 -3.37 -0.19
N ILE A 97 2.57 -4.53 0.09
CA ILE A 97 4.03 -4.69 0.03
C ILE A 97 4.58 -4.31 -1.34
N THR A 98 3.97 -4.82 -2.41
CA THR A 98 4.39 -4.53 -3.79
C THR A 98 4.32 -3.04 -4.08
N LYS A 99 3.22 -2.37 -3.71
CA LYS A 99 3.02 -0.94 -4.00
C LYS A 99 3.83 -0.03 -3.10
N MET A 100 4.03 -0.37 -1.82
CA MET A 100 4.95 0.32 -0.91
C MET A 100 6.40 0.19 -1.38
N ALA A 101 6.80 -0.96 -1.93
CA ALA A 101 8.11 -1.12 -2.56
C ALA A 101 8.25 -0.22 -3.79
N GLU A 102 7.23 -0.13 -4.65
CA GLU A 102 7.21 0.77 -5.81
C GLU A 102 7.34 2.23 -5.36
N MET A 103 6.49 2.69 -4.44
CA MET A 103 6.52 4.06 -3.89
C MET A 103 7.89 4.40 -3.31
N TYR A 104 8.48 3.49 -2.52
CA TYR A 104 9.82 3.65 -1.96
C TYR A 104 10.90 3.79 -3.04
N ASN A 105 10.89 2.92 -4.05
CA ASN A 105 11.88 2.97 -5.13
C ASN A 105 11.78 4.23 -5.99
N LEU A 106 10.58 4.83 -6.04
CA LEU A 106 10.32 6.09 -6.72
C LEU A 106 10.57 7.32 -5.84
N ASN A 107 10.95 7.12 -4.57
CA ASN A 107 11.07 8.14 -3.54
C ASN A 107 9.77 8.94 -3.31
N ILE A 108 8.60 8.37 -3.60
CA ILE A 108 7.32 9.03 -3.30
C ILE A 108 7.10 8.96 -1.78
N PRO A 109 6.88 10.08 -1.07
CA PRO A 109 6.56 10.06 0.34
C PRO A 109 5.24 9.34 0.60
N TYR A 110 5.23 8.37 1.52
CA TYR A 110 4.00 7.70 1.92
C TYR A 110 3.94 7.33 3.40
N ASN A 111 2.72 7.12 3.89
CA ASN A 111 2.46 6.51 5.19
C ASN A 111 1.36 5.45 5.05
N PHE A 112 1.55 4.30 5.71
CA PHE A 112 0.55 3.25 5.84
C PHE A 112 0.23 3.06 7.32
N GLU A 113 -1.05 3.01 7.65
CA GLU A 113 -1.54 2.79 9.00
C GLU A 113 -2.48 1.58 9.05
N CYS A 114 -2.18 0.64 9.93
CA CYS A 114 -3.01 -0.52 10.21
C CYS A 114 -2.84 -0.90 11.69
N ARG A 115 -3.74 -0.40 12.54
CA ARG A 115 -3.62 -0.57 14.00
C ARG A 115 -4.07 -1.94 14.50
N ASN A 116 -5.05 -2.53 13.82
CA ASN A 116 -5.66 -3.79 14.22
C ASN A 116 -5.18 -4.93 13.32
N ASP A 117 -5.04 -6.13 13.88
CA ASP A 117 -4.70 -7.30 13.09
C ASP A 117 -5.86 -7.69 12.14
N ILE A 118 -5.62 -7.58 10.84
CA ILE A 118 -6.56 -8.02 9.79
C ILE A 118 -6.28 -9.48 9.47
N LYS A 119 -7.03 -10.38 10.11
CA LYS A 119 -6.86 -11.84 9.98
C LYS A 119 -7.82 -12.48 8.99
N LYS A 120 -8.93 -11.83 8.73
CA LYS A 120 -10.00 -12.28 7.83
C LYS A 120 -10.57 -11.06 7.10
N LEU A 121 -11.29 -11.33 6.02
CA LEU A 121 -12.06 -10.37 5.28
C LEU A 121 -13.55 -10.70 5.44
N PRO A 122 -14.45 -9.71 5.26
CA PRO A 122 -15.89 -9.97 5.19
C PRO A 122 -16.20 -11.06 4.16
N SER A 123 -17.15 -11.93 4.47
CA SER A 123 -17.40 -13.16 3.69
C SER A 123 -18.17 -12.91 2.38
N GLU A 124 -18.80 -11.75 2.30
CA GLU A 124 -19.72 -11.29 1.26
C GLU A 124 -18.96 -10.72 0.06
N ILE A 125 -17.68 -10.34 0.25
CA ILE A 125 -16.81 -9.82 -0.80
C ILE A 125 -15.83 -10.87 -1.32
N ASP A 126 -15.60 -10.86 -2.64
CA ASP A 126 -14.54 -11.68 -3.23
C ASP A 126 -13.18 -11.05 -2.94
N GLU A 127 -12.28 -11.81 -2.32
CA GLU A 127 -10.93 -11.37 -1.96
C GLU A 127 -10.16 -10.78 -3.16
N LEU A 128 -10.33 -11.34 -4.38
CA LEU A 128 -9.66 -10.83 -5.57
C LEU A 128 -10.27 -9.52 -6.06
N ASP A 129 -11.58 -9.31 -5.87
CA ASP A 129 -12.22 -8.03 -6.19
C ASP A 129 -11.77 -6.93 -5.21
N LEU A 130 -11.58 -7.26 -3.93
CA LEU A 130 -10.98 -6.34 -2.96
C LEU A 130 -9.53 -5.98 -3.34
N VAL A 131 -8.71 -6.98 -3.69
CA VAL A 131 -7.33 -6.77 -4.19
C VAL A 131 -7.32 -5.88 -5.43
N ARG A 132 -8.31 -6.03 -6.33
CA ARG A 132 -8.45 -5.17 -7.52
C ARG A 132 -8.76 -3.73 -7.16
N ILE A 133 -9.68 -3.47 -6.22
CA ILE A 133 -10.01 -2.11 -5.78
C ILE A 133 -8.77 -1.45 -5.16
N ILE A 134 -8.11 -2.14 -4.23
CA ILE A 134 -6.88 -1.65 -3.59
C ILE A 134 -5.78 -1.40 -4.63
N GLY A 135 -5.54 -2.34 -5.55
CA GLY A 135 -4.54 -2.19 -6.60
C GLY A 135 -4.81 -0.99 -7.52
N ILE A 136 -6.05 -0.82 -7.98
CA ILE A 136 -6.43 0.31 -8.85
C ILE A 136 -6.23 1.65 -8.15
N THR A 137 -6.60 1.76 -6.88
CA THR A 137 -6.48 3.02 -6.14
C THR A 137 -5.02 3.37 -5.82
N LEU A 138 -4.19 2.37 -5.48
CA LEU A 138 -2.74 2.53 -5.32
C LEU A 138 -2.06 2.96 -6.62
N ASP A 139 -2.39 2.33 -7.75
CA ASP A 139 -1.88 2.72 -9.07
C ASP A 139 -2.27 4.16 -9.41
N ASN A 140 -3.53 4.53 -9.15
CA ASN A 140 -4.02 5.88 -9.40
C ASN A 140 -3.22 6.93 -8.61
N ALA A 141 -2.98 6.68 -7.32
CA ALA A 141 -2.24 7.57 -6.43
C ALA A 141 -0.76 7.69 -6.83
N ILE A 142 -0.11 6.57 -7.19
CA ILE A 142 1.29 6.55 -7.63
C ILE A 142 1.46 7.31 -8.95
N GLU A 143 0.58 7.10 -9.93
CA GLU A 143 0.62 7.77 -11.23
C GLU A 143 0.39 9.29 -11.11
N GLU A 144 -0.55 9.71 -10.27
CA GLU A 144 -0.80 11.13 -10.01
C GLU A 144 0.40 11.76 -9.30
N SER A 145 0.97 11.08 -8.32
CA SER A 145 2.18 11.50 -7.61
C SER A 145 3.38 11.68 -8.56
N LYS A 146 3.62 10.72 -9.47
CA LYS A 146 4.66 10.84 -10.52
C LYS A 146 4.44 12.09 -11.38
N SER A 147 3.19 12.35 -11.75
CA SER A 147 2.83 13.49 -12.59
C SER A 147 3.01 14.82 -11.84
N LEU A 148 2.66 14.86 -10.54
CA LEU A 148 2.79 16.03 -9.69
C LEU A 148 4.26 16.37 -9.43
N ILE A 149 5.08 15.37 -9.09
CA ILE A 149 6.54 15.52 -8.94
C ILE A 149 7.15 16.05 -10.24
N ALA A 150 6.75 15.53 -11.39
CA ALA A 150 7.26 16.00 -12.68
C ALA A 150 6.84 17.45 -13.00
N LYS A 151 5.64 17.86 -12.57
CA LYS A 151 5.12 19.22 -12.78
C LYS A 151 5.81 20.24 -11.88
N GLU A 152 5.94 19.94 -10.59
CA GLU A 152 6.51 20.86 -9.59
C GLU A 152 8.04 20.74 -9.49
N ASN A 153 8.63 19.70 -10.07
CA ASN A 153 10.05 19.37 -10.00
C ASN A 153 10.55 19.23 -8.54
N GLU A 154 9.69 18.70 -7.67
CA GLU A 154 9.95 18.54 -6.24
C GLU A 154 9.29 17.26 -5.73
N VAL A 155 10.06 16.38 -5.08
CA VAL A 155 9.55 15.09 -4.58
C VAL A 155 8.55 15.26 -3.43
N SER A 156 8.81 16.23 -2.55
CA SER A 156 7.94 16.58 -1.40
C SER A 156 6.60 17.19 -1.80
N ALA A 157 6.40 17.53 -3.09
CA ALA A 157 5.10 17.97 -3.58
C ALA A 157 4.07 16.84 -3.60
N ALA A 158 4.51 15.58 -3.71
CA ALA A 158 3.64 14.42 -3.62
C ALA A 158 3.65 13.80 -2.22
N GLU A 159 2.53 13.17 -1.88
CA GLU A 159 2.36 12.43 -0.65
C GLU A 159 1.19 11.47 -0.81
N ILE A 160 1.33 10.24 -0.29
CA ILE A 160 0.28 9.23 -0.27
C ILE A 160 0.06 8.77 1.17
N GLN A 161 -1.18 8.83 1.66
CA GLN A 161 -1.54 8.32 2.98
C GLN A 161 -2.56 7.19 2.81
N MET A 162 -2.35 6.09 3.52
CA MET A 162 -3.19 4.90 3.45
C MET A 162 -3.56 4.46 4.86
N MET A 163 -4.79 4.02 5.02
CA MET A 163 -5.29 3.43 6.26
C MET A 163 -6.09 2.16 5.93
N VAL A 164 -5.88 1.12 6.72
CA VAL A 164 -6.74 -0.07 6.71
C VAL A 164 -7.16 -0.38 8.13
N TYR A 165 -8.45 -0.64 8.31
CA TYR A 165 -9.04 -0.96 9.59
C TYR A 165 -10.03 -2.12 9.48
N SER A 166 -10.11 -2.89 10.55
CA SER A 166 -11.14 -3.88 10.81
C SER A 166 -11.25 -4.05 12.33
N ASN A 167 -12.47 -4.21 12.83
CA ASN A 167 -12.78 -4.55 14.21
C ASN A 167 -12.65 -6.06 14.49
N GLY A 168 -12.40 -6.88 13.46
CA GLY A 168 -12.14 -8.32 13.58
C GLY A 168 -13.37 -9.22 13.51
N THR A 169 -14.55 -8.65 13.24
CA THR A 169 -15.77 -9.38 12.86
C THR A 169 -15.83 -9.51 11.34
N ASP A 170 -16.69 -8.72 10.70
CA ASP A 170 -17.01 -8.73 9.28
C ASP A 170 -17.02 -7.31 8.69
N ASP A 171 -16.27 -6.39 9.31
CA ASP A 171 -16.03 -5.04 8.81
C ASP A 171 -14.66 -4.93 8.13
N PHE A 172 -14.59 -4.07 7.11
CA PHE A 172 -13.33 -3.71 6.48
C PHE A 172 -13.39 -2.29 5.94
N GLU A 173 -12.50 -1.44 6.42
CA GLU A 173 -12.33 -0.08 5.93
C GLU A 173 -10.98 0.07 5.27
N TYR A 174 -10.97 0.76 4.13
CA TYR A 174 -9.76 1.15 3.43
C TYR A 174 -9.88 2.58 2.94
N GLU A 175 -8.89 3.37 3.30
CA GLU A 175 -8.73 4.75 2.85
C GLU A 175 -7.39 4.89 2.15
N ILE A 176 -7.39 5.58 1.03
CA ILE A 176 -6.17 6.10 0.41
C ILE A 176 -6.41 7.51 -0.06
N ARG A 177 -5.45 8.37 0.24
CA ARG A 177 -5.44 9.74 -0.22
C ARG A 177 -4.10 10.14 -0.79
N ASN A 178 -4.12 10.98 -1.82
CA ASN A 178 -2.91 11.51 -2.44
C ASN A 178 -3.08 12.98 -2.83
N LYS A 179 -1.97 13.72 -2.84
CA LYS A 179 -1.95 15.06 -3.41
C LYS A 179 -2.22 15.03 -4.91
N VAL A 180 -2.97 16.01 -5.41
CA VAL A 180 -3.40 16.08 -6.83
C VAL A 180 -2.89 17.30 -7.57
N ILE A 181 -2.82 17.19 -8.89
CA ILE A 181 -2.48 18.31 -9.78
C ILE A 181 -3.66 19.25 -9.99
N ASP A 182 -4.86 18.69 -10.18
CA ASP A 182 -6.06 19.40 -10.58
C ASP A 182 -7.08 19.38 -9.44
N ARG A 183 -7.44 20.57 -9.00
CA ARG A 183 -8.21 20.85 -7.78
C ARG A 183 -9.70 21.05 -8.06
N GLU A 184 -10.10 21.04 -9.33
CA GLU A 184 -11.47 21.32 -9.77
C GLU A 184 -12.16 20.11 -10.42
N ILE A 185 -11.54 18.92 -10.33
CA ILE A 185 -12.09 17.71 -10.92
C ILE A 185 -13.37 17.29 -10.18
N SER A 186 -14.45 17.08 -10.93
CA SER A 186 -15.69 16.52 -10.39
C SER A 186 -15.53 15.04 -10.04
N THR A 187 -15.79 14.69 -8.76
CA THR A 187 -15.80 13.30 -8.27
C THR A 187 -16.89 12.43 -8.93
N GLN A 188 -17.90 13.05 -9.54
CA GLN A 188 -18.91 12.33 -10.34
C GLN A 188 -18.42 12.01 -11.75
N GLU A 189 -17.59 12.88 -12.34
CA GLU A 189 -17.08 12.70 -13.70
C GLU A 189 -15.96 11.65 -13.75
N ILE A 190 -15.09 11.59 -12.73
CA ILE A 190 -13.95 10.64 -12.69
C ILE A 190 -14.37 9.18 -12.69
N GLN A 191 -15.60 8.89 -12.28
CA GLN A 191 -16.16 7.55 -12.26
C GLN A 191 -16.70 7.11 -13.64
N LYS A 192 -16.80 8.03 -14.61
CA LYS A 192 -17.31 7.70 -15.94
C LYS A 192 -16.28 6.90 -16.72
N ARG A 193 -16.76 5.83 -17.36
CA ARG A 193 -15.95 4.97 -18.21
C ARG A 193 -15.26 5.78 -19.31
N GLY A 194 -13.93 5.76 -19.33
CA GLY A 194 -13.11 6.48 -20.32
C GLY A 194 -12.66 7.87 -19.88
N PHE A 195 -13.11 8.37 -18.72
CA PHE A 195 -12.67 9.66 -18.20
C PHE A 195 -11.23 9.55 -17.66
N THR A 196 -10.36 10.46 -18.08
CA THR A 196 -8.99 10.56 -17.56
C THR A 196 -8.41 11.94 -17.87
N THR A 197 -7.68 12.50 -16.90
CA THR A 197 -6.83 13.69 -17.11
C THR A 197 -5.41 13.31 -17.50
N LYS A 198 -5.02 12.04 -17.28
CA LYS A 198 -3.70 11.48 -17.58
C LYS A 198 -3.51 11.23 -19.08
N LYS A 199 -2.34 11.62 -19.62
CA LYS A 199 -1.97 11.40 -21.03
C LYS A 199 -1.80 9.91 -21.34
N ASN A 200 -2.26 9.48 -22.52
CA ASN A 200 -2.17 8.08 -23.00
C ASN A 200 -2.83 7.03 -22.09
N HIS A 201 -3.73 7.45 -21.20
CA HIS A 201 -4.44 6.57 -20.28
C HIS A 201 -5.85 6.26 -20.81
N LYS A 202 -6.43 5.12 -20.43
CA LYS A 202 -7.77 4.69 -20.90
C LYS A 202 -8.90 5.11 -19.98
N GLY A 203 -8.62 5.57 -18.76
CA GLY A 203 -9.66 6.04 -17.82
C GLY A 203 -10.63 4.94 -17.39
N LEU A 204 -10.13 3.73 -17.12
CA LEU A 204 -10.96 2.56 -16.82
C LEU A 204 -10.98 2.17 -15.35
N GLY A 205 -9.99 2.60 -14.55
CA GLY A 205 -9.82 2.16 -13.16
C GLY A 205 -11.04 2.43 -12.28
N LEU A 206 -11.42 3.70 -12.10
CA LEU A 206 -12.55 4.08 -11.24
C LEU A 206 -13.90 3.60 -11.79
N ALA A 207 -14.04 3.49 -13.11
CA ALA A 207 -15.22 2.89 -13.73
C ALA A 207 -15.34 1.39 -13.41
N ASN A 208 -14.22 0.66 -13.38
CA ASN A 208 -14.20 -0.74 -12.95
C ASN A 208 -14.52 -0.86 -11.46
N ILE A 209 -14.01 0.03 -10.61
CA ILE A 209 -14.37 0.06 -9.18
C ILE A 209 -15.87 0.28 -9.01
N LYS A 210 -16.47 1.20 -9.77
CA LYS A 210 -17.92 1.41 -9.77
C LYS A 210 -18.71 0.19 -10.22
N GLU A 211 -18.23 -0.54 -11.22
CA GLU A 211 -18.83 -1.82 -11.64
C GLU A 211 -18.74 -2.86 -10.49
N LEU A 212 -17.62 -2.90 -9.75
CA LEU A 212 -17.47 -3.76 -8.57
C LEU A 212 -18.37 -3.35 -7.40
N GLU A 213 -18.52 -2.05 -7.13
CA GLU A 213 -19.43 -1.53 -6.11
C GLU A 213 -20.86 -2.03 -6.33
N THR A 214 -21.35 -2.03 -7.58
CA THR A 214 -22.71 -2.54 -7.89
C THR A 214 -22.90 -4.04 -7.68
N LYS A 215 -21.82 -4.80 -7.50
CA LYS A 215 -21.86 -6.25 -7.24
C LYS A 215 -22.11 -6.58 -5.77
N TYR A 216 -21.79 -5.66 -4.86
CA TYR A 216 -21.76 -5.89 -3.42
C TYR A 216 -22.65 -4.88 -2.69
N PRO A 217 -23.82 -5.27 -2.16
CA PRO A 217 -24.72 -4.37 -1.45
C PRO A 217 -24.09 -3.67 -0.25
N ASP A 218 -23.21 -4.38 0.46
CA ASP A 218 -22.60 -3.94 1.71
C ASP A 218 -21.31 -3.12 1.49
N LEU A 219 -20.89 -2.96 0.23
CA LEU A 219 -19.73 -2.16 -0.15
C LEU A 219 -20.17 -0.71 -0.45
N SER A 220 -19.70 0.21 0.38
CA SER A 220 -19.85 1.64 0.15
C SER A 220 -18.53 2.25 -0.30
N ILE A 221 -18.57 3.12 -1.32
CA ILE A 221 -17.40 3.85 -1.80
C ILE A 221 -17.71 5.34 -1.87
N SER A 222 -16.77 6.16 -1.40
CA SER A 222 -16.85 7.61 -1.50
C SER A 222 -15.53 8.22 -1.97
N TYR A 223 -15.66 9.39 -2.59
CA TYR A 223 -14.55 10.14 -3.17
C TYR A 223 -14.66 11.59 -2.71
N MET A 224 -13.57 12.15 -2.20
CA MET A 224 -13.50 13.55 -1.80
C MET A 224 -12.33 14.24 -2.51
N LEU A 225 -12.50 15.54 -2.76
CA LEU A 225 -11.45 16.41 -3.26
C LEU A 225 -11.45 17.66 -2.38
N GLU A 226 -10.49 17.75 -1.46
CA GLU A 226 -10.39 18.85 -0.49
C GLU A 226 -8.92 19.16 -0.19
N ASP A 227 -8.57 20.45 -0.06
CA ASP A 227 -7.24 20.92 0.34
C ASP A 227 -6.06 20.29 -0.44
N ASP A 228 -6.21 20.14 -1.76
CA ASP A 228 -5.23 19.53 -2.68
C ASP A 228 -5.07 18.01 -2.54
N TRP A 229 -5.96 17.37 -1.80
CA TRP A 229 -6.03 15.91 -1.66
C TRP A 229 -7.21 15.36 -2.42
N PHE A 230 -6.96 14.22 -3.06
CA PHE A 230 -8.00 13.30 -3.46
C PHE A 230 -8.05 12.17 -2.45
N ASP A 231 -9.23 11.91 -1.90
CA ASP A 231 -9.48 10.85 -0.95
C ASP A 231 -10.40 9.80 -1.59
N PHE A 232 -9.99 8.55 -1.53
CA PHE A 232 -10.81 7.38 -1.79
C PHE A 232 -11.06 6.70 -0.47
N TYR A 233 -12.32 6.49 -0.13
CA TYR A 233 -12.71 5.74 1.05
C TYR A 233 -13.67 4.63 0.65
N MET A 234 -13.41 3.43 1.15
CA MET A 234 -14.34 2.32 1.07
C MET A 234 -14.57 1.71 2.45
N ALA A 235 -15.81 1.33 2.69
CA ALA A 235 -16.21 0.57 3.87
C ALA A 235 -17.11 -0.59 3.45
N ILE A 236 -16.87 -1.72 4.10
CA ILE A 236 -17.75 -2.89 4.06
C ILE A 236 -18.30 -3.01 5.47
N ASP A 237 -19.61 -2.83 5.60
CA ASP A 237 -20.34 -2.93 6.86
C ASP A 237 -21.45 -3.94 6.67
N THR A 238 -21.32 -5.09 7.32
CA THR A 238 -22.36 -6.11 7.32
C THR A 238 -23.31 -5.76 8.46
N GLU A 239 -24.53 -5.34 8.13
CA GLU A 239 -25.58 -5.24 9.15
C GLU A 239 -25.72 -6.64 9.78
N GLU A 240 -25.39 -6.78 11.07
CA GLU A 240 -25.91 -7.89 11.85
C GLU A 240 -27.43 -7.78 11.75
N ASP A 241 -28.07 -8.69 11.01
CA ASP A 241 -29.51 -8.89 11.08
C ASP A 241 -29.87 -8.99 12.57
N GLU A 242 -30.39 -7.92 13.15
CA GLU A 242 -31.11 -7.91 14.43
C GLU A 242 -32.34 -8.80 14.23
N SER A 243 -32.12 -10.11 14.22
CA SER A 243 -33.16 -11.10 14.17
C SER A 243 -33.78 -11.19 15.55
N GLU A 244 -34.95 -10.54 15.65
CA GLU A 244 -35.91 -10.52 16.76
C GLU A 244 -36.13 -11.87 17.47
#